data_AF-A0A2D8LGR8-F1
#
_entry.id   AF-A0A2D8LGR8-F1
#
_cell.length_a   1.000
_cell.length_b   1.000
_cell.length_c   1.000
_cell.angle_alpha   90.00
_cell.angle_beta   90.00
_cell.angle_gamma   90.00
#
_symmetry.space_group_name_H-M   'P 1'
#
loop_
_entity.id
_entity.type
_entity.pdbx_description
1 polymer ?
#
loop_
_entity_poly.entity_id
_entity_poly.type
_entity_poly.pdbx_seq_one_letter_code
_entity_poly.pdbx_strand_id
1 'polypeptide(L)'
;MKKVSFLVLLVCSVLACAEISDGSQNSSEVEKINSKTNRSTTSSETIERYLPKLDSTRYNVGFLIMDGVYNTELTAPYDIFQHTVFRENSKAMNVFTVANTLEPIVTFEGLRILPDFDYTADEIPPIDILVVPSAEHHLDTDLEDEQMIHFVSETAKNAQFVTSHCDGAFVLTKAGLLDQHVSTTFPSDIDAMRTMFPKLDVRKDVLFVHDGKYITSAGGAKSFEAALYVCELLYGKEIAQSLADGLVIEWDLKKVPHLIIKK
;
A
#
# COMPACT_ATOMS: atom_id res chain seq x y z
N MET A 1 44.19 -24.41 11.38
CA MET A 1 43.30 -24.62 12.54
C MET A 1 43.48 -23.51 13.56
N LYS A 2 42.42 -22.76 13.89
CA LYS A 2 41.96 -22.37 15.25
C LYS A 2 40.95 -21.22 15.10
N LYS A 3 39.76 -21.39 15.71
CA LYS A 3 38.74 -20.33 15.76
C LYS A 3 39.11 -19.33 16.86
N VAL A 4 38.86 -18.05 16.64
CA VAL A 4 38.73 -17.07 17.73
C VAL A 4 37.26 -17.01 18.11
N SER A 5 36.96 -17.14 19.40
CA SER A 5 35.63 -16.91 19.97
C SER A 5 35.78 -15.86 21.04
N PHE A 6 34.97 -14.80 21.00
CA PHE A 6 35.02 -13.73 22.00
C PHE A 6 33.92 -13.93 23.04
N LEU A 7 34.34 -13.98 24.30
CA LEU A 7 33.47 -14.19 25.46
C LEU A 7 32.84 -12.85 25.87
N VAL A 8 31.51 -12.76 25.86
CA VAL A 8 30.80 -11.63 26.46
C VAL A 8 30.63 -11.89 27.96
N LEU A 9 31.02 -10.93 28.79
CA LEU A 9 30.93 -11.05 30.25
C LEU A 9 29.49 -10.85 30.73
N LEU A 10 29.01 -11.78 31.57
CA LEU A 10 27.85 -11.58 32.42
C LEU A 10 28.30 -10.91 33.72
N VAL A 11 27.71 -9.76 34.08
CA VAL A 11 27.98 -9.08 35.35
C VAL A 11 26.81 -9.32 36.30
N CYS A 12 27.02 -10.20 37.28
CA CYS A 12 26.10 -10.38 38.41
C CYS A 12 26.48 -9.43 39.55
N SER A 13 25.52 -8.68 40.07
CA SER A 13 25.57 -8.05 41.40
C SER A 13 24.59 -8.76 42.34
N VAL A 14 25.00 -9.06 43.57
CA VAL A 14 24.29 -9.93 44.52
C VAL A 14 24.15 -9.22 45.87
N LEU A 15 23.22 -9.71 46.70
CA LEU A 15 23.03 -9.48 48.15
C LEU A 15 22.05 -8.38 48.57
N ALA A 16 20.86 -8.82 49.00
CA ALA A 16 20.50 -8.80 50.42
C ALA A 16 19.51 -9.95 50.72
N CYS A 17 19.68 -10.65 51.84
CA CYS A 17 18.80 -11.74 52.28
C CYS A 17 18.10 -11.39 53.61
N ALA A 18 16.88 -11.86 53.81
CA ALA A 18 16.18 -11.88 55.10
C ALA A 18 15.15 -13.03 55.13
N GLU A 19 14.78 -13.50 56.33
CA GLU A 19 14.03 -14.73 56.61
C GLU A 19 12.94 -14.41 57.67
N ILE A 20 11.84 -15.14 57.89
CA ILE A 20 11.33 -16.46 57.44
C ILE A 20 9.76 -16.44 57.58
N SER A 21 8.88 -17.38 57.20
CA SER A 21 8.91 -18.77 56.67
C SER A 21 7.56 -19.17 56.04
N ASP A 22 7.57 -20.15 55.12
CA ASP A 22 6.46 -21.07 54.78
C ASP A 22 5.21 -20.51 54.06
N GLY A 23 4.52 -21.35 53.26
CA GLY A 23 3.21 -21.05 52.67
C GLY A 23 3.00 -21.40 51.18
N SER A 24 2.61 -22.66 50.92
CA SER A 24 1.93 -23.15 49.69
C SER A 24 2.67 -23.15 48.34
N GLN A 25 2.52 -24.26 47.60
CA GLN A 25 2.77 -24.33 46.16
C GLN A 25 1.55 -23.77 45.40
N ASN A 26 1.76 -23.12 44.25
CA ASN A 26 0.82 -23.27 43.14
C ASN A 26 1.50 -23.11 41.78
N SER A 27 1.13 -23.95 40.82
CA SER A 27 1.55 -23.87 39.42
C SER A 27 0.49 -23.13 38.61
N SER A 28 0.87 -22.06 37.92
CA SER A 28 -0.05 -21.31 37.06
C SER A 28 -0.35 -22.07 35.76
N GLU A 29 -1.44 -22.84 35.75
CA GLU A 29 -2.06 -23.30 34.50
C GLU A 29 -2.61 -22.10 33.71
N VAL A 30 -2.67 -22.24 32.38
CA VAL A 30 -3.23 -21.21 31.49
C VAL A 30 -4.76 -21.32 31.48
N GLU A 31 -5.45 -20.41 32.17
CA GLU A 31 -6.91 -20.38 32.16
C GLU A 31 -7.47 -20.11 30.75
N LYS A 32 -8.22 -21.09 30.22
CA LYS A 32 -9.05 -20.91 29.03
C LYS A 32 -10.28 -20.08 29.40
N ILE A 33 -10.26 -18.78 29.10
CA ILE A 33 -11.41 -17.89 29.27
C ILE A 33 -12.56 -18.39 28.38
N ASN A 34 -13.55 -19.02 29.01
CA ASN A 34 -14.68 -19.68 28.34
C ASN A 34 -15.97 -18.88 28.59
N SER A 35 -16.07 -17.72 27.94
CA SER A 35 -17.09 -16.70 28.22
C SER A 35 -18.50 -17.07 27.73
N LYS A 36 -19.21 -17.90 28.50
CA LYS A 36 -20.67 -18.12 28.34
C LYS A 36 -21.47 -16.90 28.78
N THR A 37 -21.54 -15.89 27.92
CA THR A 37 -22.34 -14.68 28.15
C THR A 37 -23.72 -14.82 27.50
N ASN A 38 -24.75 -15.10 28.31
CA ASN A 38 -26.15 -15.04 27.85
C ASN A 38 -26.56 -13.60 27.54
N ARG A 39 -26.37 -13.13 26.30
CA ARG A 39 -27.07 -11.93 25.81
C ARG A 39 -28.45 -12.32 25.28
N SER A 40 -29.48 -12.07 26.10
CA SER A 40 -30.84 -11.92 25.60
C SER A 40 -30.92 -10.69 24.69
N THR A 41 -31.86 -10.72 23.73
CA THR A 41 -32.35 -9.55 22.98
C THR A 41 -31.25 -8.69 22.35
N THR A 42 -30.65 -9.21 21.28
CA THR A 42 -29.90 -8.38 20.32
C THR A 42 -30.90 -7.48 19.57
N SER A 43 -30.96 -6.20 19.93
CA SER A 43 -31.36 -5.19 18.97
C SER A 43 -30.35 -5.22 17.82
N SER A 44 -30.84 -5.30 16.58
CA SER A 44 -29.99 -5.15 15.40
C SER A 44 -29.60 -3.69 15.27
N GLU A 45 -28.59 -3.27 16.05
CA GLU A 45 -27.89 -2.00 15.84
C GLU A 45 -27.15 -2.10 14.51
N THR A 46 -27.80 -1.62 13.45
CA THR A 46 -27.19 -1.48 12.13
C THR A 46 -26.01 -0.52 12.27
N ILE A 47 -24.79 -1.04 12.29
CA ILE A 47 -23.58 -0.22 12.33
C ILE A 47 -23.52 0.57 11.02
N GLU A 48 -23.75 1.87 11.10
CA GLU A 48 -23.70 2.76 9.94
C GLU A 48 -22.25 2.79 9.41
N ARG A 49 -22.06 2.31 8.17
CA ARG A 49 -20.73 2.25 7.55
C ARG A 49 -20.14 3.65 7.45
N TYR A 50 -18.93 3.84 7.94
CA TYR A 50 -18.17 5.06 7.69
C TYR A 50 -17.92 5.22 6.19
N LEU A 51 -18.20 6.41 5.66
CA LEU A 51 -17.83 6.79 4.30
C LEU A 51 -16.98 8.07 4.32
N PRO A 52 -15.96 8.16 3.46
CA PRO A 52 -15.09 9.32 3.39
C PRO A 52 -15.87 10.53 2.87
N LYS A 53 -15.62 11.70 3.46
CA LYS A 53 -16.28 12.95 3.04
C LYS A 53 -15.62 13.52 1.78
N LEU A 54 -16.18 13.14 0.64
CA LEU A 54 -15.72 13.55 -0.69
C LEU A 54 -16.11 15.02 -0.98
N ASP A 55 -15.13 15.79 -1.44
CA ASP A 55 -15.26 17.17 -1.90
C ASP A 55 -15.24 17.18 -3.45
N SER A 56 -16.32 17.64 -4.08
CA SER A 56 -16.47 17.62 -5.54
C SER A 56 -15.51 18.55 -6.29
N THR A 57 -14.77 19.41 -5.58
CA THR A 57 -13.71 20.25 -6.18
C THR A 57 -12.35 19.56 -6.25
N ARG A 58 -12.21 18.37 -5.64
CA ARG A 58 -10.93 17.64 -5.49
C ARG A 58 -10.71 16.56 -6.53
N TYR A 59 -9.51 15.99 -6.54
CA TYR A 59 -9.19 14.80 -7.33
C TYR A 59 -9.56 13.55 -6.53
N ASN A 60 -10.21 12.58 -7.16
CA ASN A 60 -10.52 11.31 -6.51
C ASN A 60 -9.37 10.32 -6.71
N VAL A 61 -8.75 9.88 -5.61
CA VAL A 61 -7.64 8.93 -5.59
C VAL A 61 -8.13 7.63 -4.97
N GLY A 62 -8.34 6.63 -5.82
CA GLY A 62 -8.80 5.31 -5.43
C GLY A 62 -7.64 4.34 -5.25
N PHE A 63 -7.51 3.78 -4.05
CA PHE A 63 -6.54 2.74 -3.73
C PHE A 63 -7.19 1.36 -3.81
N LEU A 64 -6.73 0.52 -4.75
CA LEU A 64 -7.07 -0.89 -4.75
C LEU A 64 -6.38 -1.57 -3.55
N ILE A 65 -7.16 -2.25 -2.71
CA ILE A 65 -6.67 -3.06 -1.60
C ILE A 65 -7.34 -4.44 -1.58
N MET A 66 -6.61 -5.43 -1.09
CA MET A 66 -7.04 -6.81 -0.88
C MET A 66 -6.22 -7.45 0.26
N ASP A 67 -6.60 -8.65 0.71
CA ASP A 67 -5.77 -9.41 1.65
C ASP A 67 -4.37 -9.61 1.07
N GLY A 68 -3.34 -9.54 1.93
CA GLY A 68 -1.95 -9.61 1.52
C GLY A 68 -1.39 -8.32 0.89
N VAL A 69 -2.15 -7.22 0.79
CA VAL A 69 -1.63 -5.92 0.31
C VAL A 69 -0.45 -5.44 1.17
N TYR A 70 0.62 -4.92 0.56
CA TYR A 70 1.80 -4.43 1.30
C TYR A 70 1.54 -3.05 1.93
N ASN A 71 1.68 -2.94 3.26
CA ASN A 71 1.22 -1.76 3.99
C ASN A 71 1.95 -0.47 3.58
N THR A 72 3.24 -0.55 3.27
CA THR A 72 4.07 0.63 2.98
C THR A 72 3.79 1.16 1.59
N GLU A 73 3.39 0.29 0.66
CA GLU A 73 3.03 0.66 -0.71
C GLU A 73 1.62 1.23 -0.81
N LEU A 74 0.75 0.90 0.16
CA LEU A 74 -0.51 1.58 0.39
C LEU A 74 -0.28 2.93 1.11
N THR A 75 0.36 2.95 2.28
CA THR A 75 0.38 4.15 3.14
C THR A 75 1.28 5.27 2.65
N ALA A 76 2.44 4.97 2.06
CA ALA A 76 3.37 6.01 1.58
C ALA A 76 2.75 6.96 0.52
N PRO A 77 2.13 6.47 -0.57
CA PRO A 77 1.39 7.33 -1.49
C PRO A 77 0.11 7.91 -0.85
N TYR A 78 -0.57 7.17 0.03
CA TYR A 78 -1.79 7.65 0.71
C TYR A 78 -1.50 8.90 1.55
N ASP A 79 -0.42 8.91 2.34
CA ASP A 79 0.02 10.06 3.14
C ASP A 79 0.35 11.27 2.26
N ILE A 80 1.07 11.06 1.15
CA ILE A 80 1.43 12.12 0.19
C ILE A 80 0.17 12.75 -0.42
N PHE A 81 -0.75 11.92 -0.90
CA PHE A 81 -1.98 12.37 -1.54
C PHE A 81 -2.94 13.02 -0.54
N GLN A 82 -3.07 12.46 0.67
CA GLN A 82 -3.92 13.02 1.73
C GLN A 82 -3.38 14.35 2.24
N HIS A 83 -2.05 14.56 2.27
CA HIS A 83 -1.45 15.84 2.67
C HIS A 83 -1.62 16.98 1.65
N THR A 84 -2.16 16.74 0.45
CA THR A 84 -2.55 17.82 -0.49
C THR A 84 -3.63 18.74 0.09
N VAL A 85 -4.43 18.28 1.07
CA VAL A 85 -5.43 19.13 1.75
C VAL A 85 -4.81 20.26 2.59
N PHE A 86 -3.51 20.16 2.88
CA PHE A 86 -2.73 21.14 3.64
C PHE A 86 -1.84 22.01 2.72
N ARG A 87 -2.14 22.12 1.43
CA ARG A 87 -1.38 22.92 0.47
C ARG A 87 -2.28 23.90 -0.29
N GLU A 88 -1.90 25.17 -0.27
CA GLU A 88 -2.59 26.22 -1.03
C GLU A 88 -2.22 26.15 -2.52
N ASN A 89 -3.11 26.63 -3.38
CA ASN A 89 -2.95 26.70 -4.85
C ASN A 89 -2.87 25.34 -5.59
N SER A 90 -2.95 24.20 -4.88
CA SER A 90 -3.21 22.88 -5.46
C SER A 90 -4.69 22.49 -5.39
N LYS A 91 -5.22 21.87 -6.46
CA LYS A 91 -6.48 21.10 -6.38
C LYS A 91 -6.22 19.88 -5.50
N ALA A 92 -6.63 19.93 -4.23
CA ALA A 92 -6.42 18.86 -3.26
C ALA A 92 -7.10 17.54 -3.67
N MET A 93 -6.83 16.48 -2.92
CA MET A 93 -7.35 15.12 -3.19
C MET A 93 -8.41 14.68 -2.17
N ASN A 94 -9.33 13.83 -2.63
CA ASN A 94 -10.09 12.88 -1.82
C ASN A 94 -9.36 11.55 -1.94
N VAL A 95 -8.86 10.99 -0.84
CA VAL A 95 -8.18 9.68 -0.85
C VAL A 95 -9.07 8.66 -0.15
N PHE A 96 -9.26 7.51 -0.77
CA PHE A 96 -10.10 6.41 -0.28
C PHE A 96 -9.65 5.05 -0.80
N THR A 97 -10.05 4.00 -0.09
CA THR A 97 -9.74 2.59 -0.39
C THR A 97 -10.91 1.88 -1.09
N VAL A 98 -10.60 0.86 -1.89
CA VAL A 98 -11.55 0.11 -2.69
C VAL A 98 -11.16 -1.38 -2.71
N ALA A 99 -12.11 -2.28 -2.43
CA ALA A 99 -11.93 -3.73 -2.42
C ALA A 99 -13.11 -4.44 -3.09
N ASN A 100 -13.09 -5.78 -3.17
CA ASN A 100 -14.26 -6.61 -3.55
C ASN A 100 -15.11 -7.03 -2.32
N THR A 101 -15.01 -6.27 -1.23
CA THR A 101 -15.60 -6.60 0.07
C THR A 101 -15.64 -5.36 0.98
N LEU A 102 -16.37 -5.46 2.09
CA LEU A 102 -16.37 -4.51 3.20
C LEU A 102 -15.84 -5.14 4.51
N GLU A 103 -15.47 -6.42 4.47
CA GLU A 103 -14.83 -7.09 5.60
C GLU A 103 -13.39 -6.58 5.81
N PRO A 104 -12.81 -6.69 7.02
CA PRO A 104 -11.52 -6.07 7.30
C PRO A 104 -10.35 -6.87 6.70
N ILE A 105 -9.78 -6.32 5.63
CA ILE A 105 -8.55 -6.78 4.96
C ILE A 105 -7.37 -6.84 5.94
N VAL A 106 -6.52 -7.85 5.76
CA VAL A 106 -5.25 -8.03 6.46
C VAL A 106 -4.09 -7.73 5.49
N THR A 107 -3.24 -6.74 5.82
CA THR A 107 -2.02 -6.45 5.04
C THR A 107 -1.00 -7.58 5.21
N PHE A 108 -0.03 -7.70 4.31
CA PHE A 108 1.05 -8.71 4.40
C PHE A 108 1.78 -8.68 5.76
N GLU A 109 1.95 -7.48 6.34
CA GLU A 109 2.58 -7.25 7.64
C GLU A 109 1.60 -7.34 8.83
N GLY A 110 0.35 -7.74 8.59
CA GLY A 110 -0.65 -8.03 9.63
C GLY A 110 -1.44 -6.83 10.16
N LEU A 111 -1.43 -5.67 9.50
CA LEU A 111 -2.35 -4.58 9.83
C LEU A 111 -3.77 -4.93 9.34
N ARG A 112 -4.80 -4.38 9.98
CA ARG A 112 -6.20 -4.58 9.56
C ARG A 112 -6.83 -3.27 9.09
N ILE A 113 -7.40 -3.29 7.90
CA ILE A 113 -7.95 -2.11 7.20
C ILE A 113 -9.40 -2.40 6.82
N LEU A 114 -10.30 -1.43 7.04
CA LEU A 114 -11.67 -1.48 6.55
C LEU A 114 -11.73 -0.74 5.20
N PRO A 115 -12.24 -1.36 4.12
CA PRO A 115 -12.47 -0.67 2.85
C PRO A 115 -13.52 0.45 2.99
N ASP A 116 -13.30 1.57 2.30
CA ASP A 116 -14.30 2.63 2.17
C ASP A 116 -15.42 2.21 1.19
N PHE A 117 -15.08 1.46 0.13
CA PHE A 117 -16.01 1.03 -0.93
C PHE A 117 -15.75 -0.42 -1.40
N ASP A 118 -16.83 -1.10 -1.79
CA ASP A 118 -16.83 -2.41 -2.47
C ASP A 118 -17.12 -2.24 -3.97
N TYR A 119 -16.14 -2.51 -4.85
CA TYR A 119 -16.29 -2.35 -6.30
C TYR A 119 -17.21 -3.39 -6.98
N THR A 120 -17.73 -4.36 -6.23
CA THR A 120 -18.76 -5.29 -6.72
C THR A 120 -20.19 -4.85 -6.36
N ALA A 121 -20.35 -3.90 -5.42
CA ALA A 121 -21.64 -3.57 -4.82
C ALA A 121 -21.95 -2.06 -4.67
N ASP A 122 -20.96 -1.18 -4.54
CA ASP A 122 -21.14 0.26 -4.34
C ASP A 122 -21.12 1.07 -5.65
N GLU A 123 -21.81 2.23 -5.63
CA GLU A 123 -21.57 3.30 -6.60
C GLU A 123 -20.32 4.10 -6.17
N ILE A 124 -19.18 3.78 -6.79
CA ILE A 124 -17.89 4.42 -6.49
C ILE A 124 -17.78 5.78 -7.21
N PRO A 125 -17.29 6.85 -6.54
CA PRO A 125 -17.01 8.12 -7.19
C PRO A 125 -16.00 7.98 -8.34
N PRO A 126 -16.14 8.70 -9.48
CA PRO A 126 -15.20 8.59 -10.59
C PRO A 126 -13.75 8.84 -10.16
N ILE A 127 -12.89 7.83 -10.33
CA ILE A 127 -11.48 7.86 -9.90
C ILE A 127 -10.64 8.62 -10.95
N ASP A 128 -10.02 9.73 -10.54
CA ASP A 128 -9.08 10.48 -11.36
C ASP A 128 -7.68 9.83 -11.36
N ILE A 129 -7.29 9.21 -10.23
CA ILE A 129 -5.98 8.57 -10.03
C ILE A 129 -6.20 7.21 -9.39
N LEU A 130 -5.96 6.13 -10.14
CA LEU A 130 -6.00 4.76 -9.62
C LEU A 130 -4.60 4.35 -9.12
N VAL A 131 -4.50 3.89 -7.89
CA VAL A 131 -3.26 3.37 -7.30
C VAL A 131 -3.40 1.86 -7.04
N VAL A 132 -2.43 1.09 -7.52
CA VAL A 132 -2.33 -0.36 -7.35
C VAL A 132 -1.01 -0.71 -6.63
N PRO A 133 -1.02 -0.88 -5.30
CA PRO A 133 0.10 -1.45 -4.54
C PRO A 133 0.41 -2.90 -4.96
N SER A 134 1.48 -3.51 -4.44
CA SER A 134 1.62 -4.97 -4.45
C SER A 134 0.73 -5.64 -3.39
N ALA A 135 0.33 -6.88 -3.66
CA ALA A 135 -0.24 -7.81 -2.70
C ALA A 135 0.40 -9.21 -2.86
N GLU A 136 0.31 -10.04 -1.83
CA GLU A 136 1.01 -11.33 -1.70
C GLU A 136 0.85 -12.28 -2.92
N HIS A 137 -0.29 -12.22 -3.62
CA HIS A 137 -0.62 -13.10 -4.74
C HIS A 137 -0.69 -12.40 -6.12
N HIS A 138 -0.14 -11.18 -6.24
CA HIS A 138 -0.06 -10.44 -7.52
C HIS A 138 0.83 -11.10 -8.60
N LEU A 139 1.59 -12.15 -8.26
CA LEU A 139 2.34 -12.98 -9.21
C LEU A 139 1.58 -14.25 -9.65
N ASP A 140 0.57 -14.70 -8.90
CA ASP A 140 -0.18 -15.92 -9.16
C ASP A 140 -1.71 -15.75 -9.08
N THR A 141 -2.35 -16.02 -7.95
CA THR A 141 -3.82 -16.24 -7.93
C THR A 141 -4.65 -14.97 -8.10
N ASP A 142 -4.15 -13.80 -7.71
CA ASP A 142 -4.89 -12.55 -7.89
C ASP A 142 -5.00 -12.19 -9.39
N LEU A 143 -4.04 -12.63 -10.20
CA LEU A 143 -4.11 -12.49 -11.65
C LEU A 143 -5.23 -13.36 -12.26
N GLU A 144 -5.86 -14.26 -11.52
CA GLU A 144 -7.03 -15.04 -11.95
C GLU A 144 -8.38 -14.39 -11.53
N ASP A 145 -8.39 -13.34 -10.70
CA ASP A 145 -9.62 -12.59 -10.37
C ASP A 145 -10.08 -11.69 -11.53
N GLU A 146 -10.96 -12.23 -12.38
CA GLU A 146 -11.58 -11.50 -13.49
C GLU A 146 -12.34 -10.24 -13.04
N GLN A 147 -12.84 -10.16 -11.80
CA GLN A 147 -13.55 -8.98 -11.29
C GLN A 147 -12.58 -7.86 -10.93
N MET A 148 -11.48 -8.16 -10.22
CA MET A 148 -10.40 -7.18 -9.98
C MET A 148 -9.84 -6.67 -11.30
N ILE A 149 -9.50 -7.57 -12.21
CA ILE A 149 -8.91 -7.23 -13.51
C ILE A 149 -9.88 -6.39 -14.36
N HIS A 150 -11.19 -6.67 -14.30
CA HIS A 150 -12.20 -5.84 -14.93
C HIS A 150 -12.31 -4.46 -14.28
N PHE A 151 -12.41 -4.37 -12.94
CA PHE A 151 -12.47 -3.10 -12.21
C PHE A 151 -11.28 -2.19 -12.54
N VAL A 152 -10.06 -2.74 -12.52
CA VAL A 152 -8.83 -2.01 -12.88
C VAL A 152 -8.89 -1.55 -14.34
N SER A 153 -9.30 -2.40 -15.28
CA SER A 153 -9.36 -2.06 -16.71
C SER A 153 -10.43 -1.00 -17.03
N GLU A 154 -11.63 -1.08 -16.43
CA GLU A 154 -12.69 -0.08 -16.61
C GLU A 154 -12.32 1.27 -15.97
N THR A 155 -11.83 1.26 -14.74
CA THR A 155 -11.37 2.47 -14.04
C THR A 155 -10.25 3.17 -14.81
N ALA A 156 -9.29 2.40 -15.32
CA ALA A 156 -8.18 2.90 -16.12
C ALA A 156 -8.61 3.55 -17.45
N LYS A 157 -9.85 3.39 -17.95
CA LYS A 157 -10.32 4.12 -19.14
C LYS A 157 -10.39 5.62 -18.87
N ASN A 158 -11.04 6.00 -17.77
CA ASN A 158 -11.35 7.39 -17.45
C ASN A 158 -10.31 8.08 -16.57
N ALA A 159 -9.54 7.33 -15.76
CA ALA A 159 -8.51 7.89 -14.89
C ALA A 159 -7.48 8.74 -15.65
N GLN A 160 -7.10 9.90 -15.09
CA GLN A 160 -6.05 10.77 -15.59
C GLN A 160 -4.66 10.13 -15.41
N PHE A 161 -4.44 9.42 -14.30
CA PHE A 161 -3.24 8.64 -14.03
C PHE A 161 -3.60 7.25 -13.47
N VAL A 162 -2.77 6.26 -13.78
CA VAL A 162 -2.84 4.92 -13.18
C VAL A 162 -1.43 4.54 -12.73
N THR A 163 -1.25 4.30 -11.44
CA THR A 163 0.07 4.07 -10.85
C THR A 163 0.17 2.69 -10.23
N SER A 164 1.35 2.09 -10.29
CA SER A 164 1.64 0.86 -9.55
C SER A 164 2.90 0.94 -8.71
N HIS A 165 2.88 0.20 -7.61
CA HIS A 165 4.03 -0.05 -6.75
C HIS A 165 4.30 -1.55 -6.77
N CYS A 166 5.57 -1.92 -6.97
CA CYS A 166 6.02 -3.32 -6.98
C CYS A 166 5.09 -4.15 -7.91
N ASP A 167 4.61 -5.30 -7.46
CA ASP A 167 3.90 -6.25 -8.31
C ASP A 167 2.48 -5.84 -8.71
N GLY A 168 1.98 -4.70 -8.23
CA GLY A 168 0.81 -4.05 -8.85
C GLY A 168 0.98 -3.81 -10.37
N ALA A 169 2.23 -3.79 -10.86
CA ALA A 169 2.53 -3.77 -12.30
C ALA A 169 2.04 -5.03 -13.06
N PHE A 170 2.00 -6.20 -12.41
CA PHE A 170 1.48 -7.44 -13.01
C PHE A 170 -0.04 -7.36 -13.21
N VAL A 171 -0.76 -6.78 -12.23
CA VAL A 171 -2.22 -6.50 -12.33
C VAL A 171 -2.53 -5.55 -13.49
N LEU A 172 -1.79 -4.43 -13.61
CA LEU A 172 -1.94 -3.51 -14.75
C LEU A 172 -1.65 -4.19 -16.10
N THR A 173 -0.69 -5.12 -16.13
CA THR A 173 -0.40 -5.92 -17.34
C THR A 173 -1.53 -6.90 -17.66
N LYS A 174 -2.04 -7.63 -16.67
CA LYS A 174 -3.12 -8.61 -16.85
C LYS A 174 -4.44 -7.94 -17.27
N ALA A 175 -4.64 -6.67 -16.88
CA ALA A 175 -5.71 -5.79 -17.37
C ALA A 175 -5.49 -5.21 -18.79
N GLY A 176 -4.39 -5.58 -19.47
CA GLY A 176 -4.05 -5.16 -20.84
C GLY A 176 -3.53 -3.73 -20.98
N LEU A 177 -3.24 -3.04 -19.86
CA LEU A 177 -2.98 -1.60 -19.84
C LEU A 177 -1.55 -1.24 -20.27
N LEU A 178 -0.59 -2.16 -20.06
CA LEU A 178 0.84 -1.93 -20.29
C LEU A 178 1.35 -2.48 -21.64
N ASP A 179 0.54 -3.17 -22.43
CA ASP A 179 0.91 -3.85 -23.70
C ASP A 179 1.67 -2.98 -24.73
N GLN A 180 1.52 -1.65 -24.67
CA GLN A 180 2.14 -0.66 -25.57
C GLN A 180 2.86 0.48 -24.80
N HIS A 181 3.23 0.22 -23.54
CA HIS A 181 3.86 1.18 -22.65
C HIS A 181 5.11 0.57 -21.99
N VAL A 182 6.16 1.39 -21.85
CA VAL A 182 7.37 0.98 -21.12
C VAL A 182 7.06 1.00 -19.62
N SER A 183 7.50 -0.04 -18.88
CA SER A 183 7.15 -0.23 -17.47
C SER A 183 8.34 -0.70 -16.62
N THR A 184 8.14 -0.82 -15.31
CA THR A 184 9.03 -1.52 -14.36
C THR A 184 8.17 -2.19 -13.28
N THR A 185 8.74 -3.16 -12.57
CA THR A 185 8.19 -3.72 -11.32
C THR A 185 9.29 -3.75 -10.25
N PHE A 186 9.11 -4.52 -9.17
CA PHE A 186 10.12 -4.77 -8.14
C PHE A 186 11.42 -5.40 -8.71
N PRO A 187 12.61 -5.12 -8.16
CA PRO A 187 13.88 -5.47 -8.81
C PRO A 187 14.17 -6.98 -9.02
N SER A 188 13.65 -7.89 -8.19
CA SER A 188 13.78 -9.34 -8.43
C SER A 188 12.83 -9.85 -9.51
N ASP A 189 11.67 -9.22 -9.64
CA ASP A 189 10.51 -9.80 -10.32
C ASP A 189 10.36 -9.25 -11.75
N ILE A 190 11.24 -8.34 -12.15
CA ILE A 190 11.50 -7.93 -13.54
C ILE A 190 11.56 -9.14 -14.49
N ASP A 191 12.33 -10.18 -14.14
CA ASP A 191 12.55 -11.33 -15.04
C ASP A 191 11.40 -12.35 -14.97
N ALA A 192 10.65 -12.40 -13.86
CA ALA A 192 9.38 -13.11 -13.78
C ALA A 192 8.34 -12.44 -14.69
N MET A 193 8.19 -11.12 -14.59
CA MET A 193 7.29 -10.29 -15.42
C MET A 193 7.60 -10.44 -16.91
N ARG A 194 8.87 -10.43 -17.32
CA ARG A 194 9.30 -10.69 -18.71
C ARG A 194 9.01 -12.12 -19.16
N THR A 195 9.06 -13.11 -18.26
CA THR A 195 8.78 -14.52 -18.58
C THR A 195 7.28 -14.74 -18.78
N MET A 196 6.43 -14.12 -17.94
CA MET A 196 4.97 -14.19 -18.04
C MET A 196 4.44 -13.35 -19.21
N PHE A 197 5.04 -12.19 -19.46
CA PHE A 197 4.58 -11.21 -20.44
C PHE A 197 5.69 -10.84 -21.45
N PRO A 198 6.14 -11.78 -22.32
CA PRO A 198 7.34 -11.64 -23.17
C PRO A 198 7.23 -10.61 -24.33
N LYS A 199 6.19 -9.77 -24.32
CA LYS A 199 6.03 -8.63 -25.25
C LYS A 199 6.31 -7.28 -24.59
N LEU A 200 6.35 -7.21 -23.25
CA LEU A 200 6.53 -5.94 -22.53
C LEU A 200 7.97 -5.40 -22.62
N ASP A 201 8.08 -4.08 -22.71
CA ASP A 201 9.32 -3.35 -22.49
C ASP A 201 9.52 -3.05 -20.99
N VAL A 202 9.74 -4.12 -20.21
CA VAL A 202 10.03 -4.00 -18.77
C VAL A 202 11.46 -3.56 -18.55
N ARG A 203 11.64 -2.39 -17.94
CA ARG A 203 12.93 -1.79 -17.60
C ARG A 203 13.41 -2.23 -16.22
N LYS A 204 14.72 -2.20 -16.05
CA LYS A 204 15.42 -2.48 -14.79
C LYS A 204 16.34 -1.31 -14.45
N ASP A 205 16.94 -1.35 -13.25
CA ASP A 205 17.86 -0.33 -12.74
C ASP A 205 17.24 1.09 -12.65
N VAL A 206 15.90 1.17 -12.56
CA VAL A 206 15.10 2.39 -12.36
C VAL A 206 14.14 2.19 -11.19
N LEU A 207 13.79 3.29 -10.51
CA LEU A 207 12.84 3.33 -9.40
C LEU A 207 11.41 3.49 -9.91
N PHE A 208 11.19 4.27 -10.98
CA PHE A 208 9.93 4.31 -11.71
C PHE A 208 10.09 4.56 -13.21
N VAL A 209 9.07 4.19 -13.96
CA VAL A 209 8.88 4.53 -15.39
C VAL A 209 7.55 5.25 -15.55
N HIS A 210 7.55 6.33 -16.32
CA HIS A 210 6.34 7.04 -16.75
C HIS A 210 6.18 6.95 -18.27
N ASP A 211 5.06 6.37 -18.72
CA ASP A 211 4.68 6.31 -20.13
C ASP A 211 3.18 6.62 -20.30
N GLY A 212 2.87 7.73 -20.98
CA GLY A 212 1.51 8.14 -21.30
C GLY A 212 0.73 8.62 -20.06
N LYS A 213 0.03 7.70 -19.41
CA LYS A 213 -0.63 7.93 -18.10
C LYS A 213 -0.30 6.87 -17.05
N TYR A 214 0.60 5.94 -17.38
CA TYR A 214 1.01 4.86 -16.49
C TYR A 214 2.31 5.23 -15.78
N ILE A 215 2.32 5.15 -14.46
CA ILE A 215 3.51 5.38 -13.63
C ILE A 215 3.74 4.13 -12.78
N THR A 216 4.54 3.22 -13.31
CA THR A 216 4.89 1.95 -12.65
C THR A 216 6.20 2.13 -11.86
N SER A 217 6.29 1.61 -10.64
CA SER A 217 7.43 1.82 -9.75
C SER A 217 7.86 0.57 -8.98
N ALA A 218 9.10 0.57 -8.50
CA ALA A 218 9.72 -0.52 -7.75
C ALA A 218 9.16 -0.73 -6.33
N GLY A 219 8.21 0.11 -5.88
CA GLY A 219 7.48 -0.07 -4.61
C GLY A 219 8.32 -0.04 -3.33
N GLY A 220 7.89 -0.79 -2.32
CA GLY A 220 8.31 -0.67 -0.93
C GLY A 220 8.27 0.77 -0.44
N ALA A 221 9.29 1.17 0.32
CA ALA A 221 9.49 2.56 0.76
C ALA A 221 9.73 3.56 -0.40
N LYS A 222 9.91 3.10 -1.65
CA LYS A 222 10.08 3.97 -2.83
C LYS A 222 8.76 4.41 -3.48
N SER A 223 7.64 3.99 -2.91
CA SER A 223 6.30 4.47 -3.26
C SER A 223 6.12 5.96 -2.92
N PHE A 224 6.84 6.50 -1.93
CA PHE A 224 6.90 7.94 -1.63
C PHE A 224 7.39 8.76 -2.85
N GLU A 225 8.54 8.38 -3.45
CA GLU A 225 9.07 9.11 -4.61
C GLU A 225 8.15 9.03 -5.84
N ALA A 226 7.44 7.91 -6.03
CA ALA A 226 6.47 7.78 -7.12
C ALA A 226 5.24 8.68 -6.90
N ALA A 227 4.75 8.81 -5.66
CA ALA A 227 3.64 9.71 -5.33
C ALA A 227 4.03 11.20 -5.39
N LEU A 228 5.23 11.55 -4.93
CA LEU A 228 5.79 12.90 -5.08
C LEU A 228 5.95 13.28 -6.55
N TYR A 229 6.32 12.34 -7.41
CA TYR A 229 6.36 12.56 -8.85
C TYR A 229 4.99 12.85 -9.47
N VAL A 230 3.93 12.13 -9.08
CA VAL A 230 2.54 12.45 -9.47
C VAL A 230 2.16 13.87 -9.03
N CYS A 231 2.55 14.26 -7.82
CA CYS A 231 2.32 15.63 -7.33
C CYS A 231 3.12 16.69 -8.09
N GLU A 232 4.37 16.40 -8.51
CA GLU A 232 5.17 17.33 -9.33
C GLU A 232 4.57 17.49 -10.75
N LEU A 233 4.00 16.41 -11.33
CA LEU A 233 3.27 16.48 -12.59
C LEU A 233 1.98 17.30 -12.52
N LEU A 234 1.25 17.22 -11.41
CA LEU A 234 -0.04 17.90 -11.22
C LEU A 234 0.09 19.36 -10.75
N TYR A 235 1.06 19.65 -9.90
CA TYR A 235 1.14 20.91 -9.14
C TYR A 235 2.47 21.66 -9.32
N GLY A 236 3.43 21.10 -10.06
CA GLY A 236 4.77 21.67 -10.22
C GLY A 236 5.70 21.36 -9.04
N LYS A 237 6.99 21.64 -9.23
CA LYS A 237 8.05 21.25 -8.29
C LYS A 237 7.88 21.89 -6.92
N GLU A 238 7.46 23.16 -6.87
CA GLU A 238 7.38 23.94 -5.64
C GLU A 238 6.35 23.35 -4.65
N ILE A 239 5.22 22.85 -5.16
CA ILE A 239 4.20 22.20 -4.33
C ILE A 239 4.61 20.76 -3.97
N ALA A 240 5.23 20.01 -4.89
CA ALA A 240 5.78 18.69 -4.59
C ALA A 240 6.88 18.73 -3.51
N GLN A 241 7.77 19.72 -3.57
CA GLN A 241 8.75 20.00 -2.52
C GLN A 241 8.05 20.29 -1.19
N SER A 242 7.05 21.18 -1.18
CA SER A 242 6.30 21.51 0.03
C SER A 242 5.55 20.31 0.62
N LEU A 243 5.08 19.36 -0.19
CA LEU A 243 4.52 18.09 0.28
C LEU A 243 5.60 17.24 0.97
N ALA A 244 6.76 17.05 0.31
CA ALA A 244 7.88 16.29 0.84
C ALA A 244 8.43 16.88 2.15
N ASP A 245 8.66 18.20 2.20
CA ASP A 245 9.16 18.92 3.38
C ASP A 245 8.22 18.71 4.60
N GLY A 246 6.91 18.71 4.37
CA GLY A 246 5.91 18.47 5.41
C GLY A 246 5.80 17.03 5.90
N LEU A 247 6.45 16.08 5.21
CA LEU A 247 6.64 14.69 5.63
C LEU A 247 8.11 14.38 5.99
N VAL A 248 8.98 15.40 6.01
CA VAL A 248 10.43 15.30 6.27
C VAL A 248 11.17 14.38 5.26
N ILE A 249 10.72 14.40 4.00
CA ILE A 249 11.30 13.64 2.89
C ILE A 249 12.21 14.55 2.06
N GLU A 250 13.43 14.12 1.72
CA GLU A 250 14.26 14.84 0.75
C GLU A 250 13.78 14.56 -0.68
N TRP A 251 13.12 15.54 -1.30
CA TRP A 251 12.71 15.47 -2.70
C TRP A 251 13.68 16.21 -3.64
N ASP A 252 14.22 15.47 -4.62
CA ASP A 252 14.77 16.05 -5.85
C ASP A 252 14.66 15.02 -6.97
N LEU A 253 13.70 15.21 -7.88
CA LEU A 253 13.45 14.34 -9.04
C LEU A 253 14.72 14.02 -9.85
N LYS A 254 15.73 14.92 -9.84
CA LYS A 254 17.02 14.72 -10.54
C LYS A 254 17.93 13.66 -9.89
N LYS A 255 17.70 13.31 -8.62
CA LYS A 255 18.44 12.28 -7.87
C LYS A 255 17.75 10.91 -7.92
N VAL A 256 16.45 10.89 -8.21
CA VAL A 256 15.65 9.67 -8.31
C VAL A 256 15.99 8.96 -9.64
N PRO A 257 16.42 7.69 -9.65
CA PRO A 257 16.65 6.95 -10.89
C PRO A 257 15.31 6.67 -11.58
N HIS A 258 15.02 7.32 -12.72
CA HIS A 258 13.72 7.18 -13.37
C HIS A 258 13.81 7.30 -14.90
N LEU A 259 12.76 6.87 -15.59
CA LEU A 259 12.61 6.99 -17.04
C LEU A 259 11.28 7.64 -17.39
N ILE A 260 11.31 8.67 -18.24
CA ILE A 260 10.10 9.32 -18.78
C ILE A 260 10.09 9.08 -20.29
N ILE A 261 9.08 8.36 -20.78
CA ILE A 261 8.87 8.15 -22.21
C ILE A 261 8.18 9.38 -22.79
N LYS A 262 8.86 10.02 -23.75
CA LYS A 262 8.29 11.10 -24.56
C LYS A 262 7.75 10.48 -25.86
N LYS A 263 6.45 10.58 -26.06
CA LYS A 263 5.72 10.22 -27.29
C LYS A 263 5.39 11.51 -28.05
#